data_AF-A0A840U0J4-F1
#
_entry.id   AF-A0A840U0J4-F1
#
_cell.length_a   1.000
_cell.length_b   1.000
_cell.length_c   1.000
_cell.angle_alpha   90.00
_cell.angle_beta   90.00
_cell.angle_gamma   90.00
#
_symmetry.space_group_name_H-M   'P 1'
#
loop_
_entity.id
_entity.type
_entity.pdbx_description
1 polymer ?
#
loop_
_entity_poly.entity_id
_entity_poly.type
_entity_poly.pdbx_seq_one_letter_code
_entity_poly.pdbx_strand_id
1 'polypeptide(L)'
;MENTHSFKLIDGTFTPTEAGTVILDLINSKIKHHNLEILNCLETGLGNALHSQKRIQDLEEVRQRLNTLLQNAHNNGMYLKINGSIEIELAEVVLGESIQQA
;
A
#
# COMPACT_ATOMS: atom_id res chain seq x y z
N MET A 1 -23.21 -3.58 13.75
CA MET A 1 -23.52 -2.52 12.75
C MET A 1 -22.47 -2.67 11.68
N GLU A 2 -22.85 -2.73 10.40
CA GLU A 2 -21.89 -2.77 9.28
C GLU A 2 -21.12 -1.43 9.26
N ASN A 3 -19.97 -1.40 9.92
CA ASN A 3 -19.09 -0.24 9.96
C ASN A 3 -17.96 -0.39 8.92
N THR A 4 -18.32 -0.90 7.74
CA THR A 4 -17.40 -1.08 6.62
C THR A 4 -17.67 0.02 5.60
N HIS A 5 -16.65 0.85 5.33
CA HIS A 5 -16.73 1.92 4.35
C HIS A 5 -15.80 1.62 3.17
N SER A 6 -16.35 1.51 1.96
CA SER A 6 -15.58 1.34 0.73
C SER A 6 -15.48 2.66 -0.04
N PHE A 7 -14.25 3.07 -0.35
CA PHE A 7 -13.97 4.24 -1.19
C PHE A 7 -13.27 3.82 -2.47
N LYS A 8 -13.76 4.29 -3.62
CA LYS A 8 -13.05 4.13 -4.90
C LYS A 8 -12.04 5.26 -5.04
N LEU A 9 -10.76 4.91 -5.06
CA LEU A 9 -9.67 5.87 -5.26
C LEU A 9 -9.30 6.02 -6.73
N ILE A 10 -9.42 4.92 -7.48
CA ILE A 10 -9.12 4.89 -8.91
C ILE A 10 -10.26 4.16 -9.59
N ASP A 11 -10.91 4.81 -10.55
CA ASP A 11 -11.95 4.23 -11.40
C ASP A 11 -11.80 4.87 -12.78
N GLY A 12 -11.30 4.10 -13.75
CA GLY A 12 -11.07 4.63 -15.09
C GLY A 12 -10.25 3.72 -16.00
N THR A 13 -10.19 4.13 -17.26
CA THR A 13 -9.33 3.54 -18.28
C THR A 13 -8.16 4.50 -18.52
N PHE A 14 -6.95 4.02 -18.29
CA PHE A 14 -5.73 4.81 -18.36
C PHE A 14 -4.81 4.27 -19.47
N THR A 15 -3.98 5.16 -20.02
CA THR A 15 -2.85 4.73 -20.84
C THR A 15 -1.79 4.05 -19.96
N PRO A 16 -0.93 3.19 -20.50
CA PRO A 16 0.16 2.57 -19.73
C PRO A 16 1.04 3.59 -19.00
N THR A 17 1.26 4.75 -19.61
CA THR A 17 2.02 5.84 -18.99
C THR A 17 1.28 6.45 -17.81
N GLU A 18 -0.01 6.80 -17.96
CA GLU A 18 -0.81 7.37 -16.87
C GLU A 18 -1.05 6.38 -15.73
N ALA A 19 -1.37 5.13 -16.08
CA ALA A 19 -1.51 4.01 -15.15
C ALA A 19 -0.25 3.82 -14.29
N GLY A 20 0.91 3.87 -14.95
CA GLY A 20 2.21 3.86 -14.30
C GLY A 20 2.35 4.99 -13.30
N THR A 21 2.17 6.23 -13.73
CA THR A 21 2.27 7.39 -12.83
C THR A 21 1.39 7.22 -11.60
N VAL A 22 0.08 6.97 -11.78
CA VAL A 22 -0.87 6.92 -10.65
C VAL A 22 -0.57 5.77 -9.68
N ILE A 23 -0.38 4.54 -10.18
CA ILE A 23 -0.18 3.38 -9.31
C ILE A 23 1.22 3.41 -8.68
N LEU A 24 2.25 3.79 -9.45
CA LEU A 24 3.63 3.88 -8.94
C LEU A 24 3.73 4.97 -7.88
N ASP A 25 3.06 6.12 -8.02
CA ASP A 25 3.03 7.15 -6.98
C ASP A 25 2.43 6.63 -5.66
N LEU A 26 1.33 5.88 -5.73
CA LEU A 26 0.73 5.27 -4.53
C LEU A 26 1.67 4.26 -3.87
N ILE A 27 2.32 3.40 -4.66
CA ILE A 27 3.29 2.42 -4.15
C ILE A 27 4.49 3.14 -3.53
N ASN A 28 5.06 4.12 -4.23
CA ASN A 28 6.20 4.91 -3.75
C ASN A 28 5.86 5.67 -2.46
N SER A 29 4.65 6.24 -2.37
CA SER A 29 4.17 6.91 -1.15
C SER A 29 4.12 5.93 0.03
N LYS A 30 3.61 4.71 -0.19
CA LYS A 30 3.57 3.68 0.86
C LYS A 30 4.96 3.19 1.27
N ILE A 31 5.87 3.01 0.32
CA ILE A 31 7.27 2.67 0.57
C ILE A 31 7.95 3.77 1.39
N LYS A 32 7.76 5.05 1.01
CA LYS A 32 8.32 6.19 1.73
C LYS A 32 7.83 6.26 3.17
N HIS A 33 6.53 6.02 3.40
CA HIS A 33 5.96 5.96 4.74
C HIS A 33 6.63 4.87 5.58
N HIS A 34 6.75 3.65 5.06
CA HIS A 34 7.41 2.56 5.79
C HIS A 34 8.92 2.80 6.02
N ASN A 35 9.61 3.44 5.09
CA ASN A 35 11.01 3.84 5.28
C ASN A 35 11.16 4.84 6.43
N LEU A 36 10.26 5.81 6.54
CA LEU A 36 10.23 6.75 7.67
C LEU A 36 9.93 6.04 8.99
N GLU A 37 9.00 5.07 9.00
CA GLU A 37 8.72 4.28 10.19
C GLU A 37 9.94 3.44 10.63
N ILE A 38 10.67 2.85 9.68
CA ILE A 38 11.92 2.12 9.98
C ILE A 38 12.95 3.08 10.57
N LEU A 39 13.14 4.26 9.97
CA LEU A 39 14.08 5.24 10.47
C LEU A 39 13.74 5.63 11.92
N ASN A 40 12.47 5.95 12.18
CA ASN A 40 12.01 6.29 13.53
C ASN A 40 12.20 5.11 14.52
N CYS A 41 11.94 3.87 14.10
CA CYS A 41 12.21 2.69 14.93
C CYS A 41 13.70 2.53 15.24
N LEU A 42 14.58 2.80 14.27
CA LEU A 42 16.03 2.72 14.45
C LEU A 42 16.55 3.84 15.37
N GLU A 43 15.99 5.05 15.28
CA GLU A 43 16.37 6.19 16.12
C GLU A 43 15.87 6.07 17.56
N THR A 44 14.65 5.60 17.75
CA THR A 44 14.03 5.50 19.08
C THR A 44 14.25 4.14 19.76
N GLY A 45 14.64 3.12 19.00
CA GLY A 45 14.72 1.73 19.47
C GLY A 45 13.37 1.10 19.79
N LEU A 46 12.26 1.80 19.52
CA LEU A 46 10.89 1.37 19.81
C LEU A 46 10.14 1.07 18.50
N GLY A 47 9.50 -0.09 18.42
CA GLY A 47 8.66 -0.49 17.29
C GLY A 47 9.15 -1.74 16.54
N ASN A 48 8.54 -2.03 15.40
CA ASN A 48 8.81 -3.24 14.61
C ASN A 48 9.26 -2.92 13.18
N ALA A 49 10.56 -2.64 13.03
CA ALA A 49 11.18 -2.36 11.73
C ALA A 49 11.11 -3.56 10.76
N LEU A 50 11.06 -4.80 11.27
CA LEU A 50 11.01 -6.01 10.44
C LEU A 50 9.72 -6.12 9.64
N HIS A 51 8.58 -5.75 10.25
CA HIS A 51 7.30 -5.70 9.55
C HIS A 51 7.32 -4.70 8.39
N SER A 52 7.81 -3.48 8.64
CA SER A 52 7.93 -2.45 7.62
C SER A 52 8.93 -2.81 6.53
N GLN A 53 10.06 -3.46 6.85
CA GLN A 53 11.02 -3.96 5.85
C GLN A 53 10.40 -5.00 4.92
N LYS A 54 9.72 -6.00 5.51
CA LYS A 54 9.02 -7.02 4.71
C LYS A 54 8.00 -6.36 3.79
N ARG A 55 7.26 -5.36 4.31
CA ARG A 55 6.25 -4.68 3.52
C ARG A 55 6.83 -3.87 2.37
N ILE A 56 7.98 -3.24 2.55
CA ILE A 56 8.71 -2.56 1.47
C ILE A 56 9.13 -3.56 0.40
N GLN A 57 9.65 -4.73 0.79
CA GLN A 57 10.05 -5.76 -0.17
C GLN A 57 8.87 -6.25 -1.02
N ASP A 58 7.73 -6.57 -0.39
CA ASP A 58 6.49 -6.92 -1.08
C ASP A 58 6.06 -5.83 -2.08
N LEU A 59 6.11 -4.56 -1.67
CA LEU A 59 5.74 -3.43 -2.51
C LEU A 59 6.71 -3.23 -3.69
N GLU A 60 8.00 -3.46 -3.48
CA GLU A 60 9.02 -3.45 -4.54
C GLU A 60 8.79 -4.56 -5.56
N GLU A 61 8.43 -5.77 -5.12
CA GLU A 61 8.07 -6.87 -6.03
C GLU A 61 6.82 -6.55 -6.85
N VAL A 62 5.79 -5.99 -6.22
CA VAL A 62 4.58 -5.51 -6.91
C VAL A 62 4.95 -4.45 -7.94
N ARG A 63 5.81 -3.49 -7.57
CA ARG A 63 6.30 -2.42 -8.45
C ARG A 63 6.97 -2.97 -9.71
N GLN A 64 7.84 -3.98 -9.54
CA GLN A 64 8.51 -4.66 -10.65
C GLN A 64 7.51 -5.33 -11.59
N ARG A 65 6.56 -6.11 -11.04
CA ARG A 65 5.52 -6.78 -11.83
C ARG A 65 4.64 -5.77 -12.58
N LEU A 66 4.32 -4.65 -11.93
CA LEU A 66 3.54 -3.58 -12.54
C LEU A 66 4.27 -2.96 -13.73
N ASN A 67 5.57 -2.66 -13.58
CA ASN A 67 6.39 -2.15 -14.67
C ASN A 67 6.39 -3.08 -15.88
N THR A 68 6.58 -4.39 -15.66
CA THR A 68 6.52 -5.37 -16.76
C THR A 68 5.13 -5.40 -17.42
N LEU A 69 4.06 -5.33 -16.63
CA LEU A 69 2.70 -5.31 -17.14
C LEU A 69 2.41 -4.05 -17.97
N LEU A 70 2.88 -2.89 -17.52
CA LEU A 70 2.74 -1.62 -18.24
C LEU A 70 3.56 -1.62 -19.53
N GLN A 71 4.78 -2.14 -19.52
CA GLN A 71 5.59 -2.26 -20.74
C GLN A 71 4.93 -3.19 -21.76
N ASN A 72 4.38 -4.32 -21.32
CA ASN A 72 3.62 -5.21 -22.19
C ASN A 72 2.38 -4.53 -22.76
N ALA A 73 1.60 -3.82 -21.94
CA ALA A 73 0.43 -3.09 -22.41
C ALA A 73 0.81 -1.99 -23.40
N HIS A 74 1.91 -1.27 -23.16
CA HIS A 74 2.45 -0.26 -24.07
C HIS A 74 2.86 -0.85 -25.42
N ASN A 75 3.63 -1.94 -25.42
CA ASN A 75 4.08 -2.61 -26.64
C ASN A 75 2.93 -3.18 -27.48
N ASN A 76 1.80 -3.52 -26.84
CA ASN A 76 0.62 -4.03 -27.51
C ASN A 76 -0.43 -2.94 -27.82
N GLY A 77 -0.15 -1.66 -27.51
CA GLY A 77 -1.09 -0.56 -27.71
C GLY A 77 -2.39 -0.70 -26.92
N MET A 78 -2.35 -1.39 -25.78
CA MET A 78 -3.51 -1.66 -24.94
C MET A 78 -3.75 -0.57 -23.90
N TYR A 79 -5.01 -0.32 -23.61
CA TYR A 79 -5.43 0.50 -22.47
C TYR A 79 -5.61 -0.35 -21.23
N LEU A 80 -5.32 0.23 -20.06
CA LEU A 80 -5.45 -0.45 -18.77
C LEU A 80 -6.68 0.06 -18.05
N LYS A 81 -7.61 -0.85 -17.74
CA LYS A 81 -8.71 -0.54 -16.83
C LYS A 81 -8.23 -0.79 -15.39
N ILE A 82 -8.21 0.25 -14.58
CA ILE A 82 -7.72 0.18 -13.21
C ILE A 82 -8.88 0.55 -12.28
N ASN A 83 -9.13 -0.34 -11.32
CA ASN A 83 -10.07 -0.08 -10.24
C ASN A 83 -9.32 -0.30 -8.91
N GLY A 84 -9.23 0.75 -8.10
CA GLY A 84 -8.64 0.71 -6.77
C GLY A 84 -9.68 1.09 -5.74
N SER A 85 -10.03 0.15 -4.86
CA SER A 85 -10.93 0.39 -3.73
C SER A 85 -10.16 0.25 -2.42
N ILE A 86 -10.34 1.21 -1.52
CA ILE A 86 -9.94 1.07 -0.12
C ILE A 86 -11.17 0.70 0.68
N GLU A 87 -11.08 -0.38 1.42
CA GLU A 87 -12.08 -0.81 2.39
C GLU A 87 -11.55 -0.49 3.79
N ILE A 88 -12.38 0.19 4.58
CA ILE A 88 -12.07 0.57 5.95
C ILE A 88 -13.11 -0.09 6.86
N GLU A 89 -12.65 -1.00 7.71
CA GLU A 89 -13.46 -1.55 8.80
C GLU A 89 -13.12 -0.82 10.10
N LEU A 90 -14.15 -0.30 10.77
CA LEU A 90 -14.03 0.23 12.13
C LEU A 90 -14.09 -0.95 13.11
N ALA A 91 -12.93 -1.38 13.60
CA ALA A 91 -12.84 -2.29 14.72
C ALA A 91 -12.98 -1.54 16.05
N GLU A 92 -13.90 -1.95 16.92
CA GLU A 92 -13.99 -1.44 18.28
C GLU A 92 -12.71 -1.81 19.05
N VAL A 93 -12.01 -0.81 19.59
CA VAL A 93 -10.90 -1.05 20.52
C VAL A 93 -11.51 -1.53 21.83
N VAL A 94 -11.41 -2.84 22.07
CA VAL A 94 -11.69 -3.39 23.40
C VAL A 94 -10.50 -2.99 24.29
N LEU A 95 -10.60 -1.84 24.98
CA LEU A 95 -9.71 -1.46 26.06
C LEU A 95 -9.96 -2.43 27.23
N GLY A 96 -9.27 -3.57 27.21
CA GLY A 96 -9.48 -4.59 28.21
C GLY A 96 -8.48 -5.73 28.12
N GLU A 97 -7.20 -5.45 28.36
CA GLU A 97 -6.38 -6.36 29.17
C GLU A 97 -5.57 -5.54 30.16
N SER A 98 -6.01 -5.64 31.41
CA SER A 98 -5.45 -5.04 32.60
C SER A 98 -3.96 -5.33 32.74
N ILE A 99 -3.26 -4.34 33.27
CA ILE A 99 -1.97 -4.49 33.93
C ILE A 99 -2.08 -5.63 34.96
N GLN A 100 -1.49 -6.79 34.67
CA GLN A 100 -1.02 -7.72 35.70
C GLN A 100 -0.02 -8.71 35.10
N GLN A 101 1.27 -8.44 35.24
CA GLN A 101 2.24 -9.51 35.42
C GLN A 101 2.97 -9.24 36.74
N ALA A 102 2.80 -10.21 37.62
CA ALA A 102 3.26 -10.28 38.99
C ALA A 102 4.78 -10.52 39.08
#